data_AF-H5Y5T4-F1
#
_entry.id   AF-H5Y5T4-F1
#
_cell.length_a   1.000
_cell.length_b   1.000
_cell.length_c   1.000
_cell.angle_alpha   90.00
_cell.angle_beta   90.00
_cell.angle_gamma   90.00
#
_symmetry.space_group_name_H-M   'P 1'
#
loop_
_entity.id
_entity.type
_entity.pdbx_description
1 polymer ?
#
loop_
_entity_poly.entity_id
_entity_poly.type
_entity_poly.pdbx_seq_one_letter_code
_entity_poly.pdbx_strand_id
1 'polypeptide(L)'
;MQSIEFTGGPDIIRENLLVAIKEYKITLYTLNKVTGIDINWLSDYIDKKKELADLPIEKYGLLFETTIFLSKGIKMISEDERIKSVINVLVQTFGLKYETISHYAGLKIHDIENFMKDTTMIDYEKKYKLATASMILHYLFKPNYPN
;
A
#
# COMPACT_ATOMS: atom_id res chain seq x y z
N MET A 1 24.92 18.31 36.22
CA MET A 1 23.86 17.57 35.51
C MET A 1 23.94 17.99 34.05
N GLN A 2 24.56 17.18 33.19
CA GLN A 2 24.67 17.47 31.76
C GLN A 2 23.32 17.14 31.11
N SER A 3 22.68 18.13 30.49
CA SER A 3 21.54 17.93 29.61
C SER A 3 22.02 17.15 28.40
N ILE A 4 21.55 15.91 28.27
CA ILE A 4 21.72 15.13 27.05
C ILE A 4 20.83 15.80 26.01
N GLU A 5 21.42 16.58 25.11
CA GLU A 5 20.74 16.95 23.87
C GLU A 5 20.48 15.65 23.11
N PHE A 6 19.23 15.18 23.16
CA PHE A 6 18.78 14.09 22.32
C PHE A 6 18.73 14.66 20.90
N THR A 7 19.85 14.53 20.16
CA THR A 7 19.83 14.75 18.72
C THR A 7 18.92 13.66 18.15
N GLY A 8 17.67 14.04 17.89
CA GLY A 8 16.62 13.16 17.39
C GLY A 8 17.15 12.34 16.22
N GLY A 9 16.90 11.03 16.26
CA GLY A 9 17.26 10.13 15.16
C GLY A 9 16.68 10.60 13.82
N PRO A 10 17.14 10.03 12.70
CA PRO A 10 16.66 10.41 11.37
C PRO A 10 15.14 10.33 11.30
N ASP A 11 14.51 11.40 10.79
CA ASP A 11 13.08 11.40 10.51
C ASP A 11 12.81 10.60 9.23
N ILE A 12 12.70 9.28 9.42
CA ILE A 12 12.50 8.30 8.35
C ILE A 12 11.24 8.61 7.52
N ILE A 13 10.19 9.18 8.13
CA ILE A 13 8.95 9.51 7.40
C ILE A 13 9.23 10.65 6.43
N ARG A 14 9.88 11.72 6.88
CA ARG A 14 10.26 12.84 6.03
C ARG A 14 11.19 12.39 4.90
N GLU A 15 12.15 11.53 5.18
CA GLU A 15 13.05 10.96 4.17
C GLU A 15 12.32 10.14 3.12
N ASN A 16 11.45 9.22 3.53
CA ASN A 16 10.65 8.41 2.61
C ASN A 16 9.70 9.30 1.79
N LEU A 17 9.10 10.31 2.40
CA LEU A 17 8.25 11.28 1.73
C LEU A 17 9.02 12.04 0.63
N LEU A 18 10.25 12.49 0.92
CA LEU A 18 11.12 13.14 -0.05
C LEU A 18 11.50 12.20 -1.22
N VAL A 19 11.74 10.91 -0.95
CA VAL A 19 11.96 9.89 -1.99
C VAL A 19 10.71 9.75 -2.87
N ALA A 20 9.52 9.58 -2.27
CA ALA A 20 8.26 9.46 -3.00
C ALA A 20 8.01 10.68 -3.92
N ILE A 21 8.32 11.89 -3.44
CA ILE A 21 8.16 13.12 -4.23
C ILE A 21 9.22 13.20 -5.35
N LYS A 22 10.50 13.02 -5.02
CA LYS A 22 11.60 13.26 -5.97
C LYS A 22 11.72 12.17 -7.02
N GLU A 23 11.59 10.91 -6.62
CA GLU A 23 11.82 9.76 -7.49
C GLU A 23 10.52 9.29 -8.15
N TYR A 24 9.44 9.17 -7.38
CA TYR A 24 8.15 8.64 -7.86
C TYR A 24 7.16 9.72 -8.29
N LYS A 25 7.57 11.00 -8.23
CA LYS A 25 6.79 12.17 -8.68
C LYS A 25 5.43 12.28 -7.99
N ILE A 26 5.32 11.75 -6.76
CA ILE A 26 4.13 11.93 -5.95
C ILE A 26 3.99 13.41 -5.58
N THR A 27 2.81 13.97 -5.80
CA THR A 27 2.54 15.37 -5.49
C THR A 27 1.96 15.52 -4.08
N LEU A 28 2.10 16.69 -3.47
CA LEU A 28 1.43 16.99 -2.20
C LEU A 28 -0.09 16.89 -2.33
N TYR A 29 -0.63 17.22 -3.50
CA TYR A 29 -2.05 17.03 -3.80
C TYR A 29 -2.45 15.55 -3.74
N THR A 30 -1.67 14.66 -4.34
CA THR A 30 -1.90 13.21 -4.26
C THR A 30 -1.86 12.74 -2.80
N LEU A 31 -0.86 13.17 -2.04
CA LEU A 31 -0.73 12.83 -0.62
C LEU A 31 -1.90 13.33 0.21
N ASN A 32 -2.36 14.55 -0.04
CA ASN A 32 -3.58 15.08 0.58
C ASN A 32 -4.80 14.20 0.27
N LYS A 33 -4.98 13.76 -0.98
CA LYS A 33 -6.12 12.91 -1.34
C LYS A 33 -6.08 11.52 -0.70
N VAL A 34 -4.89 10.93 -0.54
CA VAL A 34 -4.76 9.57 0.02
C VAL A 34 -4.70 9.54 1.55
N THR A 35 -4.17 10.60 2.17
CA THR A 35 -4.02 10.69 3.63
C THR A 35 -5.08 11.56 4.32
N GLY A 36 -5.71 12.47 3.56
CA GLY A 36 -6.54 13.54 4.11
C GLY A 36 -5.78 14.52 4.99
N ILE A 37 -4.44 14.61 4.87
CA ILE A 37 -3.61 15.61 5.57
C ILE A 37 -3.56 16.87 4.72
N ASP A 38 -3.71 18.03 5.37
CA ASP A 38 -3.69 19.33 4.68
C ASP A 38 -2.40 19.55 3.88
N ILE A 39 -2.52 20.16 2.70
CA ILE A 39 -1.38 20.39 1.79
C ILE A 39 -0.36 21.34 2.42
N ASN A 40 -0.80 22.39 3.12
CA ASN A 40 0.13 23.33 3.76
C ASN A 40 0.84 22.65 4.92
N TRP A 41 0.14 21.81 5.70
CA TRP A 41 0.78 20.98 6.72
C TRP A 41 1.88 20.08 6.12
N LEU A 42 1.58 19.38 5.02
CA LEU A 42 2.57 18.53 4.33
C LEU A 42 3.77 19.34 3.83
N SER A 43 3.53 20.52 3.25
CA SER A 43 4.59 21.41 2.79
C SER A 43 5.47 21.89 3.95
N ASP A 44 4.86 22.35 5.05
CA ASP A 44 5.58 22.82 6.24
C ASP A 44 6.39 21.69 6.88
N TYR A 45 5.85 20.47 6.91
CA TYR A 45 6.57 19.30 7.43
C TYR A 45 7.80 18.95 6.59
N ILE A 46 7.70 19.03 5.25
CA ILE A 46 8.82 18.84 4.32
C ILE A 46 9.89 19.93 4.52
N ASP A 47 9.45 21.18 4.71
CA ASP A 47 10.31 22.33 4.96
C ASP A 47 10.89 22.37 6.39
N LYS A 48 10.61 21.34 7.21
CA LYS A 48 11.02 21.25 8.63
C LYS A 48 10.48 22.38 9.51
N LYS A 49 9.36 22.98 9.13
CA LYS A 49 8.62 23.97 9.93
C LYS A 49 7.63 23.31 10.90
N LYS A 50 7.33 22.02 10.71
CA LYS A 50 6.50 21.18 11.58
C LYS A 50 7.16 19.85 11.88
N GLU A 51 6.76 19.25 12.99
CA GLU A 51 7.18 17.91 13.40
C GLU A 51 5.98 16.95 13.44
N LEU A 52 6.26 15.64 13.38
CA LEU A 52 5.23 14.59 13.42
C LEU A 52 4.39 14.62 14.70
N ALA A 53 4.93 15.15 15.79
CA ALA A 53 4.23 15.33 17.06
C ALA A 53 3.01 16.27 16.93
N ASP A 54 2.98 17.13 15.91
CA ASP A 54 1.87 18.05 15.64
C ASP A 54 0.72 17.40 14.85
N LEU A 55 0.85 16.12 14.47
CA LEU A 55 -0.12 15.39 13.65
C LEU A 55 -1.00 14.47 14.51
N PRO A 56 -2.33 14.43 14.29
CA PRO A 56 -3.18 13.44 14.96
C PRO A 56 -2.68 12.02 14.73
N ILE A 57 -2.75 11.18 15.76
CA ILE A 57 -2.15 9.83 15.73
C ILE A 57 -2.69 8.94 14.60
N GLU A 58 -3.98 9.11 14.28
CA GLU A 58 -4.64 8.42 13.15
C GLU A 58 -4.03 8.81 11.79
N LYS A 59 -3.68 10.09 11.62
CA LYS A 59 -3.04 10.62 10.42
C LYS A 59 -1.57 10.26 10.36
N TYR A 60 -0.91 10.15 11.52
CA TYR A 60 0.46 9.68 11.63
C TYR A 60 0.63 8.26 11.07
N GLY A 61 -0.20 7.31 11.54
CA GLY A 61 -0.13 5.92 11.07
C GLY A 61 -0.34 5.82 9.56
N LEU A 62 -1.35 6.54 9.05
CA LEU A 62 -1.63 6.59 7.62
C LEU A 62 -0.50 7.21 6.80
N LEU A 63 0.13 8.29 7.26
CA LEU A 63 1.28 8.91 6.60
C LEU A 63 2.50 7.99 6.60
N PHE A 64 2.76 7.33 7.73
CA PHE A 64 3.86 6.36 7.85
C PHE A 64 3.71 5.21 6.84
N GLU A 65 2.56 4.54 6.81
CA GLU A 65 2.29 3.44 5.87
C GLU A 65 2.38 3.93 4.42
N THR A 66 1.73 5.06 4.11
CA THR A 66 1.70 5.64 2.76
C THR A 66 3.11 5.95 2.27
N THR A 67 3.95 6.58 3.10
CA THR A 67 5.31 6.96 2.71
C THR A 67 6.22 5.75 2.52
N ILE A 68 6.08 4.69 3.32
CA ILE A 68 6.83 3.44 3.12
C ILE A 68 6.48 2.81 1.76
N PHE A 69 5.19 2.66 1.46
CA PHE A 69 4.76 2.02 0.21
C PHE A 69 5.17 2.84 -1.02
N LEU A 70 4.98 4.16 -0.98
CA LEU A 70 5.28 5.04 -2.11
C LEU A 70 6.78 5.28 -2.32
N SER A 71 7.62 5.14 -1.31
CA SER A 71 9.07 5.37 -1.44
C SER A 71 9.84 4.13 -1.87
N LYS A 72 9.50 2.97 -1.31
CA LYS A 72 10.29 1.74 -1.48
C LYS A 72 9.40 0.50 -1.59
N GLY A 73 8.34 0.44 -0.78
CA GLY A 73 7.57 -0.78 -0.55
C GLY A 73 6.98 -1.41 -1.80
N ILE A 74 6.52 -0.63 -2.79
CA ILE A 74 5.97 -1.18 -4.04
C ILE A 74 7.00 -2.04 -4.79
N LYS A 75 8.28 -1.67 -4.80
CA LYS A 75 9.33 -2.44 -5.49
C LYS A 75 9.92 -3.58 -4.67
N MET A 76 9.68 -3.60 -3.35
CA MET A 76 10.24 -4.61 -2.45
C MET A 76 9.49 -5.94 -2.49
N ILE A 77 8.24 -5.93 -2.95
CA ILE A 77 7.39 -7.12 -3.06
C ILE A 77 7.18 -7.39 -4.55
N SER A 78 7.36 -8.64 -5.01
CA SER A 78 7.13 -8.98 -6.43
C SER A 78 5.66 -8.81 -6.82
N GLU A 79 5.39 -8.62 -8.11
CA GLU A 79 4.04 -8.58 -8.68
C GLU A 79 3.18 -9.75 -8.19
N ASP A 80 3.75 -10.96 -8.25
CA ASP A 80 3.06 -12.18 -7.90
C ASP A 80 2.70 -12.23 -6.40
N GLU A 81 3.62 -11.82 -5.51
CA GLU A 81 3.35 -11.78 -4.07
C GLU A 81 2.34 -10.68 -3.70
N ARG A 82 2.29 -9.58 -4.45
CA ARG A 82 1.22 -8.58 -4.32
C ARG A 82 -0.14 -9.17 -4.69
N ILE A 83 -0.22 -9.95 -5.77
CA ILE A 83 -1.47 -10.62 -6.19
C ILE A 83 -1.90 -11.66 -5.14
N LYS A 84 -0.97 -12.49 -4.64
CA LYS A 84 -1.25 -13.46 -3.55
C LYS A 84 -1.78 -12.77 -2.30
N SER A 85 -1.21 -11.62 -1.94
CA SER A 85 -1.67 -10.83 -0.80
C SER A 85 -3.12 -10.36 -0.97
N VAL A 86 -3.49 -9.89 -2.17
CA VAL A 86 -4.88 -9.51 -2.48
C VAL A 86 -5.81 -10.72 -2.40
N ILE A 87 -5.43 -11.87 -2.97
CA ILE A 87 -6.22 -13.10 -2.89
C ILE A 87 -6.40 -13.56 -1.44
N ASN A 88 -5.35 -13.48 -0.63
CA ASN A 88 -5.43 -13.82 0.80
C ASN A 88 -6.42 -12.92 1.54
N VAL A 89 -6.45 -11.62 1.25
CA VAL A 89 -7.46 -10.71 1.83
C VAL A 89 -8.87 -11.11 1.39
N LEU A 90 -9.08 -11.41 0.10
CA LEU A 90 -10.38 -11.88 -0.41
C LEU A 90 -10.86 -13.13 0.31
N VAL A 91 -9.97 -14.08 0.57
CA VAL A 91 -10.32 -15.37 1.17
C VAL A 91 -10.48 -15.25 2.69
N GLN A 92 -9.49 -14.68 3.38
CA GLN A 92 -9.44 -14.68 4.84
C GLN A 92 -10.34 -13.61 5.45
N THR A 93 -10.45 -12.44 4.81
CA THR A 93 -11.25 -11.31 5.34
C THR A 93 -12.67 -11.34 4.81
N PHE A 94 -12.85 -11.57 3.51
CA PHE A 94 -14.18 -11.54 2.87
C PHE A 94 -14.81 -12.92 2.69
N GLY A 95 -14.13 -14.00 3.06
CA GLY A 95 -14.67 -15.36 3.03
C GLY A 95 -14.83 -15.95 1.63
N LEU A 96 -14.19 -15.38 0.61
CA LEU A 96 -14.27 -15.92 -0.76
C LEU A 96 -13.56 -17.27 -0.86
N LYS A 97 -14.14 -18.17 -1.63
CA LYS A 97 -13.49 -19.43 -2.02
C LYS A 97 -12.65 -19.21 -3.28
N TYR A 98 -11.58 -20.00 -3.44
CA TYR A 98 -10.82 -20.04 -4.70
C TYR A 98 -11.70 -20.37 -5.91
N GLU A 99 -12.72 -21.20 -5.71
CA GLU A 99 -13.74 -21.48 -6.72
C GLU A 99 -14.41 -20.19 -7.23
N THR A 100 -14.88 -19.33 -6.31
CA THR A 100 -15.48 -18.03 -6.65
C THR A 100 -14.51 -17.15 -7.44
N ILE A 101 -13.26 -17.03 -6.98
CA ILE A 101 -12.23 -16.23 -7.66
C ILE A 101 -11.95 -16.80 -9.06
N SER A 102 -11.89 -18.13 -9.20
CA SER A 102 -11.66 -18.80 -10.48
C SER A 102 -12.77 -18.53 -11.50
N HIS A 103 -14.04 -18.48 -11.05
CA HIS A 103 -15.16 -18.13 -11.90
C HIS A 103 -15.05 -16.68 -12.42
N TYR A 104 -14.75 -15.72 -11.54
CA TYR A 104 -14.56 -14.33 -11.94
C TYR A 104 -13.34 -14.14 -12.86
N ALA A 105 -12.29 -14.93 -12.67
CA ALA A 105 -11.08 -14.88 -13.49
C ALA A 105 -11.22 -15.63 -14.83
N GLY A 106 -12.26 -16.45 -15.02
CA GLY A 106 -12.38 -17.36 -16.16
C GLY A 106 -11.26 -18.41 -16.20
N LEU A 107 -10.84 -18.89 -15.02
CA LEU A 107 -9.75 -19.86 -14.83
C LEU A 107 -10.27 -21.14 -14.18
N LYS A 108 -9.47 -22.21 -14.22
CA LYS A 108 -9.79 -23.42 -13.44
C LYS A 108 -9.37 -23.18 -11.99
N ILE A 109 -10.07 -23.79 -11.03
CA ILE A 109 -9.70 -23.72 -9.61
C ILE A 109 -8.23 -24.14 -9.36
N HIS A 110 -7.77 -25.17 -10.06
CA HIS A 110 -6.39 -25.66 -10.00
C HIS A 110 -5.36 -24.60 -10.44
N ASP A 111 -5.72 -23.67 -11.33
CA ASP A 111 -4.83 -22.57 -11.71
C ASP A 111 -4.61 -21.62 -10.52
N ILE A 112 -5.66 -21.39 -9.70
CA ILE A 112 -5.59 -20.57 -8.49
C ILE A 112 -4.73 -21.27 -7.43
N GLU A 113 -5.02 -22.54 -7.17
CA GLU A 113 -4.27 -23.36 -6.20
C GLU A 113 -2.78 -23.44 -6.56
N ASN A 114 -2.48 -23.69 -7.83
CA ASN A 114 -1.13 -23.71 -8.36
C ASN A 114 -0.43 -22.37 -8.14
N PHE A 115 -1.06 -21.25 -8.50
CA PHE A 115 -0.47 -19.93 -8.28
C PHE A 115 -0.22 -19.61 -6.80
N MET A 116 -1.16 -19.96 -5.92
CA MET A 116 -1.03 -19.73 -4.48
C MET A 116 0.09 -20.57 -3.85
N LYS A 117 0.32 -21.78 -4.39
CA LYS A 117 1.42 -22.67 -3.99
C LYS A 117 2.77 -22.19 -4.52
N ASP A 118 2.86 -21.93 -5.81
CA ASP A 118 4.06 -21.49 -6.52
C ASP A 118 3.66 -20.66 -7.74
N THR A 119 4.08 -19.40 -7.74
CA THR A 119 3.64 -18.41 -8.73
C THR A 119 4.16 -18.71 -10.13
N THR A 120 5.12 -19.62 -10.29
CA THR A 120 5.66 -20.04 -11.59
C THR A 120 4.83 -21.14 -12.27
N MET A 121 3.87 -21.74 -11.56
CA MET A 121 3.04 -22.85 -12.07
C MET A 121 1.93 -22.43 -13.04
N ILE A 122 1.75 -21.14 -13.28
CA ILE A 122 0.83 -20.62 -14.30
C ILE A 122 1.53 -19.60 -15.20
N ASP A 123 1.10 -19.55 -16.45
CA ASP A 123 1.61 -18.61 -17.44
C ASP A 123 1.14 -17.16 -17.19
N TYR A 124 1.74 -16.22 -17.93
CA TYR A 124 1.44 -14.78 -17.81
C TYR A 124 -0.01 -14.43 -18.15
N GLU A 125 -0.67 -15.13 -19.08
CA GLU A 125 -2.07 -14.85 -19.44
C GLU A 125 -2.99 -15.16 -18.25
N LYS A 126 -2.77 -16.30 -17.62
CA LYS A 126 -3.50 -16.70 -16.40
C LYS A 126 -3.20 -15.76 -15.24
N LYS A 127 -1.94 -15.36 -15.04
CA LYS A 127 -1.56 -14.35 -14.03
C LYS A 127 -2.31 -13.05 -14.24
N TYR A 128 -2.37 -12.56 -15.48
CA TYR A 128 -3.07 -11.32 -15.82
C TYR A 128 -4.57 -11.40 -15.52
N LYS A 129 -5.22 -12.50 -15.93
CA LYS A 129 -6.65 -12.75 -15.63
C LYS A 129 -6.91 -12.79 -14.13
N LEU A 130 -6.07 -13.52 -13.39
CA LEU A 130 -6.17 -13.65 -11.94
C LEU A 130 -5.95 -12.31 -11.22
N ALA A 131 -4.92 -11.55 -11.61
CA ALA A 131 -4.63 -10.24 -11.04
C ALA A 131 -5.80 -9.28 -11.24
N THR A 132 -6.32 -9.21 -12.47
CA THR A 132 -7.43 -8.31 -12.82
C THR A 132 -8.69 -8.64 -12.03
N ALA A 133 -9.09 -9.91 -11.99
CA ALA A 133 -10.26 -10.34 -11.24
C ALA A 133 -10.10 -10.08 -9.73
N SER A 134 -8.94 -10.41 -9.16
CA SER A 134 -8.67 -10.23 -7.73
C SER A 134 -8.66 -8.75 -7.34
N MET A 135 -8.06 -7.87 -8.16
CA MET A 135 -8.05 -6.43 -7.90
C MET A 135 -9.46 -5.82 -7.96
N ILE A 136 -10.28 -6.22 -8.93
CA ILE A 136 -11.66 -5.74 -9.04
C ILE A 136 -12.51 -6.22 -7.86
N LEU A 137 -12.42 -7.50 -7.50
CA LEU A 137 -13.12 -8.03 -6.32
C LEU A 137 -12.71 -7.30 -5.05
N HIS A 138 -11.40 -7.06 -4.86
CA HIS A 138 -10.91 -6.34 -3.70
C HIS A 138 -11.39 -4.88 -3.67
N TYR A 139 -11.41 -4.20 -4.82
CA TYR A 139 -11.96 -2.86 -4.94
C TYR A 139 -13.45 -2.80 -4.57
N LEU A 140 -14.25 -3.77 -5.02
CA LEU A 140 -15.69 -3.82 -4.76
C LEU A 140 -16.03 -4.14 -3.30
N PHE A 141 -15.23 -4.97 -2.63
CA PHE A 141 -15.48 -5.37 -1.24
C PHE A 141 -14.80 -4.49 -0.20
N LYS A 142 -13.81 -3.68 -0.60
CA LYS A 142 -13.25 -2.68 0.30
C LYS A 142 -14.37 -1.70 0.67
N PRO A 143 -14.69 -1.55 1.97
CA PRO A 143 -15.74 -0.61 2.38
C PRO A 143 -15.39 0.78 1.85
N ASN A 144 -16.37 1.44 1.22
CA ASN A 144 -16.30 2.85 0.90
C ASN A 144 -16.24 3.59 2.24
N TYR A 145 -15.05 3.91 2.73
CA TYR A 145 -14.92 4.92 3.77
C TYR A 145 -15.20 6.27 3.12
N PRO A 146 -16.29 6.99 3.48
CA PRO A 146 -16.35 8.40 3.17
C PRO A 146 -15.20 9.08 3.91
N ASN A 147 -14.32 9.75 3.16
CA ASN A 147 -13.34 10.68 3.70
C ASN A 147 -14.02 11.91 4.28
#